data_AF-A0A2W0C7B9-F1
#
_entry.id   AF-A0A2W0C7B9-F1
#
_cell.length_a   1.000
_cell.length_b   1.000
_cell.length_c   1.000
_cell.angle_alpha   90.00
_cell.angle_beta   90.00
_cell.angle_gamma   90.00
#
_symmetry.space_group_name_H-M   'P 1'
#
loop_
_entity.id
_entity.type
_entity.pdbx_description
1 polymer ?
#
loop_
_entity_poly.entity_id
_entity_poly.type
_entity_poly.pdbx_seq_one_letter_code
_entity_poly.pdbx_strand_id
1 'polypeptide(L)' 'MNFFIYLGIILIFVSGICVGAWTTGYQQRGNFYSESKEDRKIKKKVATWSALAGVCSFAVAGLIYLFN' A
#
# COMPACT_ATOMS: atom_id res chain seq x y z
N MET A 1 3.41 -11.71 16.64
CA MET A 1 3.70 -11.98 15.22
C MET A 1 2.47 -11.78 14.31
N ASN A 2 1.38 -12.55 14.46
CA ASN A 2 0.21 -12.51 13.55
C ASN A 2 -0.42 -11.13 13.36
N PHE A 3 -0.51 -10.32 14.43
CA PHE A 3 -1.01 -8.95 14.34
C PHE A 3 -0.24 -8.10 13.31
N PHE A 4 1.10 -8.13 13.35
CA PHE A 4 1.95 -7.38 12.43
C PHE A 4 1.88 -7.89 11.00
N ILE A 5 1.66 -9.20 10.82
CA ILE A 5 1.43 -9.79 9.50
C ILE A 5 0.11 -9.27 8.91
N TYR A 6 -0.99 -9.33 9.66
CA TYR A 6 -2.27 -8.83 9.17
C TYR A 6 -2.23 -7.33 8.89
N LEU A 7 -1.60 -6.54 9.77
CA LEU A 7 -1.39 -5.12 9.55
C LEU A 7 -0.59 -4.85 8.27
N GLY A 8 0.50 -5.58 8.06
CA GLY A 8 1.33 -5.47 6.86
C GLY A 8 0.54 -5.75 5.58
N ILE A 9 -0.27 -6.82 5.58
CA ILE A 9 -1.12 -7.18 4.42
C ILE A 9 -2.11 -6.05 4.10
N ILE A 10 -2.81 -5.54 5.12
CA ILE A 10 -3.79 -4.45 4.95
C ILE A 10 -3.11 -3.20 4.36
N LEU A 11 -1.94 -2.83 4.88
CA LEU A 11 -1.20 -1.65 4.42
C LEU A 11 -0.71 -1.77 2.96
N ILE A 12 -0.22 -2.95 2.56
CA ILE A 12 0.15 -3.23 1.17
C ILE A 12 -1.09 -3.19 0.26
N PHE A 13 -2.21 -3.74 0.73
CA PHE A 13 -3.44 -3.74 -0.04
C PHE A 13 -3.95 -2.31 -0.29
N VAL A 14 -3.95 -1.46 0.74
CA VAL A 14 -4.30 -0.03 0.63
C VAL A 14 -3.37 0.68 -0.35
N SER A 15 -2.05 0.43 -0.27
CA SER A 15 -1.09 0.99 -1.21
C SER A 15 -1.38 0.60 -2.65
N GLY A 16 -1.67 -0.68 -2.90
CA GLY A 16 -2.03 -1.21 -4.21
C GLY A 16 -3.28 -0.57 -4.79
N ILE A 17 -4.31 -0.34 -3.97
CA ILE A 17 -5.53 0.39 -4.38
C ILE A 17 -5.17 1.81 -4.81
N CYS A 18 -4.38 2.55 -4.01
CA CYS A 18 -4.03 3.93 -4.30
C CYS A 18 -3.19 4.10 -5.58
N VAL A 19 -2.33 3.12 -5.92
CA VAL A 19 -1.53 3.13 -7.16
C VAL A 19 -2.32 2.59 -8.35
N GLY A 20 -3.47 1.95 -8.11
CA GLY A 20 -4.24 1.27 -9.16
C GLY A 20 -3.59 -0.04 -9.59
N ALA A 21 -2.83 -0.69 -8.72
CA ALA A 21 -2.22 -1.97 -9.01
C ALA A 21 -3.28 -3.07 -9.23
N TRP A 22 -4.46 -2.93 -8.59
CA TRP A 22 -5.58 -3.88 -8.67
C TRP A 22 -6.65 -3.46 -9.69
N THR A 23 -6.32 -2.56 -10.63
CA THR A 23 -7.24 -2.13 -11.69
C THR A 23 -6.71 -2.50 -13.08
N THR A 24 -7.60 -2.60 -14.06
CA THR A 24 -7.21 -2.84 -15.45
C THR A 24 -6.59 -1.58 -16.08
N GLY A 25 -5.80 -1.76 -17.15
CA GLY A 25 -5.19 -0.61 -17.86
C GLY A 25 -6.22 0.41 -18.39
N TYR A 26 -7.41 -0.04 -18.79
CA TYR A 26 -8.49 0.86 -19.20
C TYR A 26 -9.01 1.68 -18.02
N GLN A 27 -9.26 1.05 -16.87
CA GLN A 27 -9.69 1.73 -15.65
C GLN A 27 -8.62 2.70 -15.14
N GLN A 28 -7.34 2.33 -15.19
CA GLN A 28 -6.24 3.16 -14.72
C GLN A 28 -6.07 4.42 -15.59
N ARG A 29 -6.24 4.30 -16.91
CA ARG A 29 -6.30 5.45 -17.83
C ARG A 29 -7.53 6.33 -17.55
N GLY A 30 -8.71 5.73 -17.39
CA GLY A 30 -9.93 6.45 -17.04
C GLY A 30 -9.75 7.30 -15.78
N ASN A 31 -9.26 6.68 -14.71
CA ASN A 31 -8.96 7.38 -13.44
C ASN A 31 -7.95 8.51 -13.64
N PHE A 32 -6.88 8.29 -14.42
CA PHE A 32 -5.84 9.31 -14.62
C PHE A 32 -6.37 10.58 -15.30
N TYR A 33 -7.34 10.46 -16.21
CA TYR A 33 -7.94 11.61 -16.89
C TYR A 33 -9.03 12.30 -16.05
N SER A 34 -9.76 11.55 -15.21
CA SER A 34 -10.79 12.13 -14.33
C SER A 34 -10.22 12.76 -13.06
N GLU A 35 -9.01 12.34 -12.64
CA GLU A 35 -8.44 12.72 -11.35
C GLU A 35 -7.51 13.94 -11.45
N SER A 36 -7.64 14.88 -10.51
CA SER A 36 -6.81 16.07 -10.48
C SER A 36 -5.33 15.72 -10.24
N LYS A 37 -4.42 16.65 -10.56
CA LYS A 37 -2.99 16.45 -10.27
C LYS A 37 -2.71 16.39 -8.77
N GLU A 38 -3.50 17.09 -7.98
CA GLU A 38 -3.36 17.17 -6.52
C GLU A 38 -3.81 15.86 -5.85
N ASP A 39 -4.97 15.33 -6.24
CA ASP A 39 -5.48 14.05 -5.73
C ASP A 39 -4.49 12.91 -6.03
N ARG A 40 -3.94 12.88 -7.26
CA ARG A 40 -2.89 11.91 -7.63
C ARG A 40 -1.64 12.02 -6.76
N LYS A 41 -1.24 13.24 -6.40
CA LYS A 41 -0.09 13.47 -5.51
C LYS A 41 -0.38 12.96 -4.10
N ILE A 42 -1.58 13.20 -3.59
CA ILE A 42 -2.02 12.70 -2.28
C ILE A 42 -2.10 11.17 -2.29
N LYS A 43 -2.75 10.55 -3.28
CA LYS A 43 -2.81 9.09 -3.42
C LYS A 43 -1.43 8.46 -3.50
N LYS A 44 -0.50 9.06 -4.27
CA LYS A 44 0.88 8.58 -4.34
C LYS A 44 1.58 8.68 -2.99
N LYS A 45 1.39 9.79 -2.25
CA LYS A 45 1.96 9.95 -0.90
C LYS A 45 1.41 8.88 0.05
N VAL A 46 0.09 8.70 0.09
CA VAL A 46 -0.56 7.68 0.92
C VAL A 46 -0.05 6.29 0.55
N ALA A 47 0.00 5.95 -0.74
CA ALA A 47 0.51 4.68 -1.21
C ALA A 47 1.93 4.39 -0.75
N THR A 48 2.84 5.37 -0.89
CA THR A 48 4.24 5.20 -0.48
C THR A 48 4.37 5.00 1.02
N TRP A 49 3.69 5.82 1.83
CA TRP A 49 3.74 5.71 3.29
C TRP A 49 3.10 4.41 3.79
N SER A 50 1.97 4.00 3.21
CA SER A 50 1.33 2.72 3.54
C SER A 50 2.23 1.54 3.14
N ALA A 51 2.86 1.56 1.96
CA ALA A 51 3.79 0.51 1.57
C ALA A 51 4.98 0.42 2.53
N LEU A 52 5.59 1.56 2.89
CA LEU A 52 6.71 1.61 3.82
C LEU A 52 6.31 1.05 5.20
N ALA A 53 5.17 1.50 5.74
CA ALA A 53 4.65 1.00 7.01
C ALA A 53 4.32 -0.50 6.97
N GLY A 54 3.81 -1.00 5.83
CA GLY A 54 3.54 -2.42 5.63
C GLY A 54 4.81 -3.26 5.63
N VAL A 55 5.83 -2.83 4.89
CA VAL A 55 7.16 -3.48 4.88
C VAL A 55 7.80 -3.47 6.27
N CYS A 56 7.74 -2.34 6.98
CA CYS A 56 8.22 -2.26 8.36
C CYS A 56 7.47 -3.23 9.28
N SER A 57 6.15 -3.38 9.11
CA SER A 57 5.35 -4.32 9.90
C SER A 57 5.78 -5.78 9.65
N PHE A 58 6.06 -6.15 8.40
CA PHE A 58 6.60 -7.47 8.09
C PHE A 58 8.02 -7.68 8.63
N ALA A 59 8.88 -6.66 8.58
CA ALA A 59 10.21 -6.72 9.18
C ALA A 59 10.13 -6.97 10.68
N VAL A 60 9.26 -6.25 11.40
CA VAL A 60 9.02 -6.46 12.83
C VAL A 60 8.47 -7.86 13.10
N ALA A 61 7.52 -8.35 12.30
CA ALA A 61 7.01 -9.71 12.43
C ALA A 61 8.12 -10.77 12.26
N GLY A 62 9.01 -10.58 11.28
CA GLY A 62 10.15 -11.46 11.02
C GLY A 62 11.19 -11.44 12.13
N LEU A 63 11.49 -10.27 12.70
CA LEU A 63 12.36 -10.16 13.88
C LEU A 63 11.74 -10.88 15.09
N ILE A 64 10.44 -10.70 15.35
CA ILE A 64 9.75 -11.40 16.43
C ILE A 64 9.86 -12.92 16.23
N TYR A 65 9.67 -13.42 15.01
CA TYR A 65 9.79 -14.85 14.70
C TYR A 65 11.20 -15.40 14.95
N LEU A 66 12.25 -14.61 14.69
CA LEU A 66 13.62 -15.07 14.88
C LEU A 66 14.03 -15.13 16.35
N PHE A 67 13.50 -14.23 17.19
CA PHE A 67 13.86 -14.11 18.61
C PHE A 67 12.91 -14.86 19.55
N ASN A 68 11.86 -15.50 19.04
CA ASN A 68 10.84 -16.19 19.83
C ASN A 68 10.62 -17.61 19.33
#